data_AF-A0A7V1HY60-F1
#
_entry.id   AF-A0A7V1HY60-F1
#
_cell.length_a   1.000
_cell.length_b   1.000
_cell.length_c   1.000
_cell.angle_alpha   90.00
_cell.angle_beta   90.00
_cell.angle_gamma   90.00
#
_symmetry.space_group_name_H-M   'P 1'
#
loop_
_entity.id
_entity.type
_entity.pdbx_description
1 polymer ?
#
loop_
_entity_poly.entity_id
_entity_poly.type
_entity_poly.pdbx_seq_one_letter_code
_entity_poly.pdbx_strand_id
1 'polypeptide(L)'
;MALNTYISNDIENLAGKLAETIRSKPLELYQKESIVVQTEGMNRWLSVKISERNKIFSNFEFFSPNNILFELFKLANLRSADIFNTENLRWLIYKILGSSDFQKKFTRTFQYFEGDKIKQLQLATKLADLYDQYSIYRPDYIRSWNIDKVAEVKQAFVYHEKWQRWIWNKIKGEVKDYDFDKVEIRDRLVDKLTNDPDFIEKIKKKYPRISLFGFSIFTPFHLEIFLGALKDHIDVDFYLFNPAPEDFWLQDIPEKTKIKIEDFYGKSAQELNLTVGNNLLMNLGKTAKELYLMLFENETFINNLDNETLTQPPDRDTLLKRIQYEIYHNINESQREKIPESLIFDGSVSIISNYSMVREVEALYNYLLKQIQENGYKPVDIIVQTTNIDAYTPYIKAVFDNSPVKLPYKIADRSYAGTDNLVGVLKQILTLQKDEFTSENVLQILEFEEVKNKFDIINISKIRELVDKANIRHGIEG
;
A
#
# COMPACT_ATOMS: atom_id res chain seq x y z
N MET A 1 6.79 19.36 22.63
CA MET A 1 6.64 18.44 21.50
C MET A 1 6.44 17.07 22.08
N ALA A 2 5.44 16.36 21.59
CA ALA A 2 5.02 15.09 22.16
C ALA A 2 4.83 14.05 21.06
N LEU A 3 5.28 12.83 21.34
CA LEU A 3 4.79 11.65 20.66
C LEU A 3 3.46 11.28 21.31
N ASN A 4 2.36 11.23 20.56
CA ASN A 4 1.09 10.71 21.07
C ASN A 4 0.70 9.48 20.25
N THR A 5 0.30 8.41 20.92
CA THR A 5 -0.12 7.18 20.24
C THR A 5 -1.52 6.80 20.68
N TYR A 6 -2.48 6.88 19.76
CA TYR A 6 -3.87 6.50 19.98
C TYR A 6 -4.15 5.15 19.33
N ILE A 7 -4.71 4.22 20.12
CA ILE A 7 -5.09 2.89 19.64
C ILE A 7 -6.59 2.69 19.74
N SER A 8 -7.20 2.08 18.72
CA SER A 8 -8.64 1.77 18.72
C SER A 8 -8.93 0.59 17.81
N ASN A 9 -9.96 -0.17 18.16
CA ASN A 9 -10.57 -1.21 17.31
C ASN A 9 -11.65 -0.67 16.37
N ASP A 10 -11.86 0.65 16.36
CA ASP A 10 -12.74 1.36 15.45
C ASP A 10 -12.00 2.56 14.83
N ILE A 11 -11.91 2.55 13.50
CA ILE A 11 -11.27 3.60 12.71
C ILE A 11 -12.07 4.92 12.75
N GLU A 12 -13.39 4.87 12.95
CA GLU A 12 -14.23 6.07 13.09
C GLU A 12 -13.92 6.83 14.38
N ASN A 13 -13.60 6.10 15.45
CA ASN A 13 -13.15 6.70 16.70
C ASN A 13 -11.77 7.32 16.58
N LEU A 14 -10.84 6.68 15.86
CA LEU A 14 -9.55 7.28 15.54
C LEU A 14 -9.71 8.57 14.75
N ALA A 15 -10.56 8.55 13.70
CA ALA A 15 -10.84 9.75 12.91
C ALA A 15 -11.47 10.85 13.77
N GLY A 16 -12.28 10.43 14.73
CA GLY A 16 -12.83 11.28 15.77
C GLY A 16 -11.80 11.95 16.66
N LYS A 17 -10.89 11.16 17.22
CA LYS A 17 -9.79 11.66 18.06
C LYS A 17 -8.88 12.58 17.25
N LEU A 18 -8.58 12.26 16.00
CA LEU A 18 -7.84 13.14 15.10
C LEU A 18 -8.54 14.49 14.92
N ALA A 19 -9.85 14.49 14.64
CA ALA A 19 -10.63 15.72 14.51
C ALA A 19 -10.63 16.55 15.81
N GLU A 20 -10.73 15.89 16.97
CA GLU A 20 -10.66 16.52 18.29
C GLU A 20 -9.27 17.10 18.58
N THR A 21 -8.19 16.38 18.28
CA THR A 21 -6.80 16.84 18.42
C THR A 21 -6.56 18.10 17.59
N ILE A 22 -7.03 18.12 16.34
CA ILE A 22 -6.94 19.30 15.46
C ILE A 22 -7.70 20.50 16.05
N ARG A 23 -8.90 20.26 16.59
CA ARG A 23 -9.75 21.31 17.14
C ARG A 23 -9.25 21.86 18.48
N SER A 24 -8.76 20.99 19.36
CA SER A 24 -8.28 21.36 20.70
C SER A 24 -6.89 21.99 20.67
N LYS A 25 -6.06 21.61 19.71
CA LYS A 25 -4.71 22.14 19.49
C LYS A 25 -4.59 22.63 18.03
N PRO A 26 -5.17 23.81 17.70
CA PRO A 26 -5.08 24.38 16.36
C PRO A 26 -3.65 24.85 16.08
N LEU A 27 -3.21 24.71 14.83
CA LEU A 27 -1.93 25.26 14.35
C LEU A 27 -2.00 26.78 14.14
N GLU A 28 -0.84 27.41 13.91
CA GLU A 28 -0.77 28.84 13.62
C GLU A 28 -1.38 29.20 12.25
N LEU A 29 -1.63 30.49 12.04
CA LEU A 29 -2.23 31.01 10.81
C LEU A 29 -1.43 30.56 9.57
N TYR A 30 -2.13 30.01 8.57
CA TYR A 30 -1.60 29.45 7.31
C TYR A 30 -0.75 28.17 7.42
N GLN A 31 -0.46 27.65 8.62
CA GLN A 31 0.16 26.34 8.75
C GLN A 31 -0.81 25.23 8.34
N LYS A 32 -0.29 24.22 7.65
CA LYS A 32 -1.07 23.09 7.16
C LYS A 32 -0.99 21.92 8.12
N GLU A 33 -2.12 21.26 8.34
CA GLU A 33 -2.16 19.96 9.00
C GLU A 33 -1.58 18.90 8.07
N SER A 34 -0.53 18.22 8.51
CA SER A 34 0.12 17.17 7.72
C SER A 34 -0.38 15.80 8.17
N ILE A 35 -1.13 15.13 7.30
CA ILE A 35 -1.68 13.80 7.58
C ILE A 35 -1.05 12.79 6.65
N VAL A 36 -0.43 11.75 7.20
CA VAL A 36 0.09 10.63 6.43
C VAL A 36 -0.95 9.52 6.42
N VAL A 37 -1.29 8.98 5.24
CA VAL A 37 -2.13 7.78 5.08
C VAL A 37 -1.59 6.90 3.95
N GLN A 38 -2.09 5.66 3.86
CA GLN A 38 -1.64 4.72 2.83
C GLN A 38 -2.33 4.87 1.47
N THR A 39 -3.60 5.30 1.42
CA THR A 39 -4.40 5.27 0.20
C THR A 39 -5.16 6.57 -0.05
N GLU A 40 -5.41 6.89 -1.32
CA GLU A 40 -6.22 8.05 -1.69
C GLU A 40 -7.68 7.91 -1.21
N GLY A 41 -8.19 6.68 -1.13
CA GLY A 41 -9.49 6.39 -0.53
C GLY A 41 -9.57 6.88 0.92
N MET A 42 -8.51 6.63 1.70
CA MET A 42 -8.41 7.11 3.08
C MET A 42 -8.32 8.64 3.17
N ASN A 43 -7.61 9.31 2.25
CA ASN A 43 -7.59 10.79 2.19
C ASN A 43 -9.01 11.36 2.12
N ARG A 44 -9.81 10.83 1.18
CA ARG A 44 -11.17 11.31 0.93
C ARG A 44 -12.08 11.00 2.11
N TRP A 45 -12.02 9.78 2.62
CA TRP A 45 -12.82 9.35 3.77
C TRP A 45 -12.52 10.18 5.02
N LEU A 46 -11.24 10.40 5.36
CA LEU A 46 -10.84 11.26 6.47
C LEU A 46 -11.29 12.70 6.28
N SER A 47 -11.16 13.24 5.06
CA SER A 47 -11.61 14.61 4.77
C SER A 47 -13.10 14.79 5.09
N VAL A 48 -13.93 13.79 4.73
CA VAL A 48 -15.36 13.78 5.05
C VAL A 48 -15.58 13.65 6.56
N LYS A 49 -14.99 12.66 7.22
CA LYS A 49 -15.18 12.42 8.67
C LYS A 49 -14.73 13.60 9.52
N ILE A 50 -13.59 14.22 9.19
CA ILE A 50 -13.12 15.44 9.86
C ILE A 50 -14.10 16.60 9.59
N SER A 51 -14.57 16.77 8.36
CA SER A 51 -15.54 17.82 8.00
C SER A 51 -16.88 17.64 8.73
N GLU A 52 -17.38 16.42 8.91
CA GLU A 52 -18.63 16.15 9.63
C GLU A 52 -18.56 16.61 11.11
N ARG A 53 -17.40 16.36 11.75
CA ARG A 53 -17.14 16.70 13.16
C ARG A 53 -16.76 18.17 13.34
N ASN A 54 -15.82 18.67 12.55
CA ASN A 54 -15.27 20.02 12.66
C ASN A 54 -15.99 21.06 11.80
N LYS A 55 -17.01 20.64 11.02
CA LYS A 55 -17.83 21.44 10.07
C LYS A 55 -17.09 21.99 8.85
N ILE A 56 -15.77 21.89 8.83
CA ILE A 56 -14.92 22.32 7.73
C ILE A 56 -13.69 21.42 7.64
N PHE A 57 -13.22 21.21 6.41
CA PHE A 57 -11.92 20.62 6.12
C PHE A 57 -11.18 21.55 5.15
N SER A 58 -10.16 22.27 5.63
CA SER A 58 -9.39 23.24 4.85
C SER A 58 -7.95 23.33 5.34
N ASN A 59 -7.04 23.64 4.43
CA ASN A 59 -5.60 23.79 4.69
C ASN A 59 -4.90 22.52 5.24
N PHE A 60 -5.28 21.35 4.72
CA PHE A 60 -4.63 20.06 5.00
C PHE A 60 -3.69 19.66 3.86
N GLU A 61 -2.66 18.89 4.21
CA GLU A 61 -1.78 18.25 3.24
C GLU A 61 -1.69 16.75 3.56
N PHE A 62 -2.11 15.93 2.58
CA PHE A 62 -2.02 14.48 2.69
C PHE A 62 -0.74 13.96 2.06
N PHE A 63 -0.09 13.04 2.75
CA PHE A 63 1.12 12.39 2.27
C PHE A 63 0.96 10.87 2.29
N SER A 64 1.61 10.19 1.35
CA SER A 64 1.99 8.79 1.55
C SER A 64 3.23 8.73 2.47
N PRO A 65 3.51 7.59 3.12
CA PRO A 65 4.72 7.43 3.94
C PRO A 65 6.01 7.80 3.21
N ASN A 66 6.14 7.41 1.94
CA ASN A 66 7.32 7.74 1.14
C ASN A 66 7.35 9.21 0.71
N ASN A 67 6.18 9.82 0.42
CA ASN A 67 6.13 11.22 -0.05
C ASN A 67 6.53 12.21 1.04
N ILE A 68 6.14 11.97 2.30
CA ILE A 68 6.57 12.84 3.40
C ILE A 68 8.08 12.73 3.63
N LEU A 69 8.67 11.52 3.55
CA LEU A 69 10.12 11.35 3.62
C LEU A 69 10.83 12.10 2.48
N PHE A 70 10.28 12.04 1.28
CA PHE A 70 10.80 12.78 0.14
C PHE A 70 10.78 14.30 0.36
N GLU A 71 9.69 14.84 0.92
CA GLU A 71 9.62 16.26 1.28
C GLU A 71 10.65 16.63 2.36
N LEU A 72 10.91 15.75 3.33
CA LEU A 72 11.95 15.94 4.33
C LEU A 72 13.35 15.94 3.70
N PHE A 73 13.65 15.05 2.75
CA PHE A 73 14.92 15.06 2.02
C PHE A 73 15.11 16.35 1.22
N LYS A 74 14.05 16.81 0.55
CA LYS A 74 14.06 18.06 -0.21
C LYS A 74 14.35 19.27 0.68
N LEU A 75 13.73 19.33 1.86
CA LEU A 75 14.00 20.37 2.85
C LEU A 75 15.42 20.30 3.40
N ALA A 76 15.96 19.09 3.57
CA ALA A 76 17.33 18.87 3.98
C ALA A 76 18.36 19.17 2.87
N ASN A 77 17.90 19.53 1.67
CA ASN A 77 18.69 19.69 0.45
C ASN A 77 19.47 18.42 0.06
N LEU A 78 18.92 17.24 0.38
CA LEU A 78 19.43 15.92 0.00
C LEU A 78 18.77 15.52 -1.33
N ARG A 79 19.24 16.13 -2.43
CA ARG A 79 18.55 16.14 -3.75
C ARG A 79 18.73 14.88 -4.61
N SER A 80 18.89 13.70 -4.03
CA SER A 80 19.22 12.50 -4.81
C SER A 80 18.08 11.47 -4.93
N ALA A 81 17.04 11.57 -4.11
CA ALA A 81 15.97 10.58 -4.07
C ALA A 81 15.21 10.44 -5.41
N ASP A 82 15.13 11.52 -6.20
CA ASP A 82 14.52 11.49 -7.55
C ASP A 82 15.37 10.73 -8.57
N ILE A 83 16.70 10.76 -8.41
CA ILE A 83 17.66 10.14 -9.33
C ILE A 83 17.75 8.64 -9.05
N PHE A 84 17.55 8.22 -7.80
CA PHE A 84 17.67 6.83 -7.37
C PHE A 84 16.32 6.17 -7.06
N ASN A 85 15.37 6.31 -7.99
CA ASN A 85 14.20 5.46 -8.02
C ASN A 85 14.53 4.12 -8.71
N THR A 86 13.73 3.08 -8.42
CA THR A 86 13.89 1.72 -8.99
C THR A 86 13.95 1.73 -10.52
N GLU A 87 13.24 2.66 -11.15
CA GLU A 87 13.18 2.83 -12.61
C GLU A 87 14.51 3.29 -13.20
N ASN A 88 15.18 4.27 -12.61
CA ASN A 88 16.49 4.74 -13.06
C ASN A 88 17.59 3.71 -12.77
N LEU A 89 17.51 3.09 -11.59
CA LEU A 89 18.39 1.98 -11.19
C LEU A 89 18.38 0.85 -12.21
N ARG A 90 17.20 0.46 -12.68
CA ARG A 90 17.03 -0.58 -13.71
C ARG A 90 17.89 -0.30 -14.94
N TRP A 91 17.92 0.95 -15.43
CA TRP A 91 18.67 1.29 -16.64
C TRP A 91 20.18 1.31 -16.40
N LEU A 92 20.64 1.78 -15.24
CA LEU A 92 22.05 1.72 -14.86
C LEU A 92 22.52 0.27 -14.73
N ILE A 93 21.73 -0.58 -14.06
CA ILE A 93 22.01 -2.01 -13.92
C ILE A 93 22.01 -2.68 -15.30
N TYR A 94 21.03 -2.38 -16.15
CA TYR A 94 20.96 -2.93 -17.51
C TYR A 94 22.25 -2.65 -18.30
N LYS A 95 22.71 -1.40 -18.28
CA LYS A 95 23.97 -0.99 -18.91
C LYS A 95 25.18 -1.74 -18.33
N ILE A 96 25.26 -1.89 -17.00
CA ILE A 96 26.37 -2.57 -16.33
C ILE A 96 26.37 -4.08 -16.62
N LEU A 97 25.21 -4.73 -16.61
CA LEU A 97 25.06 -6.16 -16.93
C LEU A 97 25.51 -6.47 -18.37
N GLY A 98 25.30 -5.53 -19.30
CA GLY A 98 25.74 -5.63 -20.69
C GLY A 98 27.22 -5.31 -20.93
N SER A 99 27.96 -4.93 -19.89
CA SER A 99 29.38 -4.55 -20.04
C SER A 99 30.29 -5.76 -20.19
N SER A 100 31.37 -5.61 -20.96
CA SER A 100 32.40 -6.65 -21.13
C SER A 100 33.12 -6.98 -19.82
N ASP A 101 33.23 -6.01 -18.91
CA ASP A 101 33.74 -6.19 -17.55
C ASP A 101 32.90 -7.22 -16.77
N PHE A 102 31.57 -7.10 -16.82
CA PHE A 102 30.65 -8.01 -16.13
C PHE A 102 30.72 -9.42 -16.73
N GLN A 103 30.73 -9.52 -18.07
CA GLN A 103 30.85 -10.79 -18.78
C GLN A 103 32.12 -11.58 -18.38
N LYS A 104 33.26 -10.89 -18.27
CA LYS A 104 34.54 -11.51 -17.90
C LYS A 104 34.60 -11.94 -16.43
N LYS A 105 34.02 -11.16 -15.52
CA LYS A 105 34.08 -11.42 -14.07
C LYS A 105 33.05 -12.42 -13.59
N PHE A 106 31.86 -12.44 -14.19
CA PHE A 106 30.71 -13.20 -13.70
C PHE A 106 30.04 -14.02 -14.81
N THR A 107 30.84 -14.83 -15.50
CA THR A 107 30.42 -15.61 -16.68
C THR A 107 29.19 -16.48 -16.44
N ARG A 108 29.13 -17.18 -15.29
CA ARG A 108 27.97 -18.03 -14.94
C ARG A 108 26.66 -17.23 -14.85
N THR A 109 26.73 -15.98 -14.38
CA THR A 109 25.54 -15.11 -14.30
C THR A 109 25.20 -14.53 -15.67
N PHE A 110 26.22 -14.15 -16.46
CA PHE A 110 26.04 -13.63 -17.82
C PHE A 110 25.38 -14.64 -18.77
N GLN A 111 25.73 -15.93 -18.67
CA GLN A 111 25.16 -17.02 -19.47
C GLN A 111 23.63 -17.10 -19.42
N TYR A 112 22.98 -16.60 -18.36
CA TYR A 112 21.53 -16.60 -18.23
C TYR A 112 20.82 -15.74 -19.29
N PHE A 113 21.43 -14.62 -19.68
CA PHE A 113 20.83 -13.62 -20.58
C PHE A 113 21.67 -13.39 -21.85
N GLU A 114 22.65 -14.25 -22.12
CA GLU A 114 23.51 -14.14 -23.30
C GLU A 114 22.67 -14.12 -24.59
N GLY A 115 22.80 -13.04 -25.37
CA GLY A 115 22.02 -12.83 -26.60
C GLY A 115 20.56 -12.40 -26.40
N ASP A 116 20.05 -12.38 -25.16
CA ASP A 116 18.65 -12.09 -24.84
C ASP A 116 18.52 -10.78 -24.03
N LYS A 117 18.26 -9.69 -24.75
CA LYS A 117 18.07 -8.36 -24.16
C LYS A 117 16.85 -8.27 -23.23
N ILE A 118 15.84 -9.11 -23.44
CA ILE A 118 14.64 -9.13 -22.60
C ILE A 118 14.99 -9.74 -21.24
N LYS A 119 15.70 -10.86 -21.21
CA LYS A 119 16.19 -11.46 -19.95
C LYS A 119 17.15 -10.53 -19.22
N GLN A 120 18.03 -9.83 -19.94
CA GLN A 120 18.91 -8.83 -19.34
C GLN A 120 18.11 -7.71 -18.66
N LEU A 121 17.06 -7.20 -19.33
CA LEU A 121 16.18 -6.18 -18.76
C LEU A 121 15.38 -6.72 -17.56
N GLN A 122 14.83 -7.92 -17.65
CA GLN A 122 14.11 -8.56 -16.54
C GLN A 122 15.01 -8.75 -15.32
N LEU A 123 16.25 -9.20 -15.52
CA LEU A 123 17.23 -9.32 -14.44
C LEU A 123 17.58 -7.96 -13.84
N ALA A 124 17.78 -6.94 -14.67
CA ALA A 124 18.03 -5.58 -14.21
C ALA A 124 16.86 -5.03 -13.36
N THR A 125 15.62 -5.26 -13.78
CA THR A 125 14.42 -4.89 -13.02
C THR A 125 14.40 -5.59 -11.67
N LYS A 126 14.57 -6.92 -11.65
CA LYS A 126 14.58 -7.69 -10.39
C LYS A 126 15.70 -7.28 -9.45
N LEU A 127 16.84 -6.87 -9.98
CA LEU A 127 17.95 -6.36 -9.18
C LEU A 127 17.70 -4.95 -8.63
N ALA A 128 17.09 -4.07 -9.42
CA ALA A 128 16.68 -2.76 -8.95
C ALA A 128 15.70 -2.90 -7.77
N ASP A 129 14.69 -3.75 -7.91
CA ASP A 129 13.74 -4.08 -6.84
C ASP A 129 14.46 -4.63 -5.60
N LEU A 130 15.44 -5.51 -5.80
CA LEU A 130 16.17 -6.14 -4.71
C LEU A 130 17.09 -5.17 -3.96
N TYR A 131 17.75 -4.24 -4.66
CA TYR A 131 18.54 -3.18 -4.01
C TYR A 131 17.65 -2.22 -3.22
N ASP A 132 16.46 -1.91 -3.71
CA ASP A 132 15.48 -1.13 -2.98
C ASP A 132 15.07 -1.84 -1.67
N GLN A 133 14.79 -3.14 -1.75
CA GLN A 133 14.49 -3.97 -0.59
C GLN A 133 15.67 -4.07 0.39
N TYR A 134 16.90 -4.25 -0.09
CA TYR A 134 18.08 -4.27 0.77
C TYR A 134 18.27 -2.95 1.52
N SER A 135 18.02 -1.82 0.85
CA SER A 135 18.12 -0.50 1.48
C SER A 135 17.15 -0.33 2.67
N ILE A 136 16.04 -1.06 2.67
CA ILE A 136 15.02 -1.01 3.72
C ILE A 136 15.23 -2.10 4.78
N TYR A 137 15.40 -3.35 4.35
CA TYR A 137 15.36 -4.53 5.23
C TYR A 137 16.73 -5.12 5.56
N ARG A 138 17.78 -4.78 4.80
CA ARG A 138 19.18 -5.22 5.03
C ARG A 138 20.15 -4.05 4.87
N PRO A 139 19.96 -2.95 5.64
CA PRO A 139 20.81 -1.76 5.51
C PRO A 139 22.28 -2.06 5.85
N ASP A 140 22.55 -3.10 6.63
CA ASP A 140 23.89 -3.62 6.93
C ASP A 140 24.64 -4.11 5.68
N TYR A 141 23.95 -4.71 4.71
CA TYR A 141 24.56 -5.11 3.44
C TYR A 141 25.00 -3.88 2.65
N ILE A 142 24.09 -2.91 2.52
CA ILE A 142 24.36 -1.66 1.80
C ILE A 142 25.51 -0.89 2.45
N ARG A 143 25.52 -0.76 3.79
CA ARG A 143 26.62 -0.13 4.53
C ARG A 143 27.97 -0.83 4.28
N SER A 144 27.97 -2.17 4.29
CA SER A 144 29.18 -2.95 4.00
C SER A 144 29.67 -2.70 2.58
N TRP A 145 28.76 -2.73 1.60
CA TRP A 145 29.09 -2.49 0.20
C TRP A 145 29.58 -1.06 -0.04
N ASN A 146 29.02 -0.08 0.66
CA ASN A 146 29.42 1.33 0.56
C ASN A 146 30.89 1.59 0.90
N ILE A 147 31.50 0.74 1.72
CA ILE A 147 32.93 0.75 2.07
C ILE A 147 33.71 -0.40 1.41
N ASP A 148 33.15 -0.99 0.35
CA ASP A 148 33.70 -2.13 -0.42
C ASP A 148 34.02 -3.39 0.41
N LYS A 149 33.29 -3.59 1.52
CA LYS A 149 33.38 -4.80 2.35
C LYS A 149 32.33 -5.83 1.94
N VAL A 150 32.61 -7.10 2.24
CA VAL A 150 31.70 -8.23 2.01
C VAL A 150 30.59 -8.15 3.05
N ALA A 151 29.33 -8.25 2.62
CA ALA A 151 28.20 -8.35 3.53
C ALA A 151 28.12 -9.76 4.14
N GLU A 152 27.67 -9.85 5.39
CA GLU A 152 27.58 -11.12 6.11
C GLU A 152 26.35 -11.92 5.62
N VAL A 153 26.54 -12.75 4.61
CA VAL A 153 25.48 -13.55 3.98
C VAL A 153 25.61 -15.04 4.30
N LYS A 154 24.48 -15.78 4.27
CA LYS A 154 24.50 -17.24 4.38
C LYS A 154 25.37 -17.83 3.26
N GLN A 155 26.05 -18.95 3.54
CA GLN A 155 26.99 -19.60 2.62
C GLN A 155 26.46 -19.81 1.19
N ALA A 156 25.18 -20.16 1.06
CA ALA A 156 24.52 -20.37 -0.24
C ALA A 156 24.47 -19.10 -1.13
N PHE A 157 24.54 -17.90 -0.53
CA PHE A 157 24.44 -16.62 -1.22
C PHE A 157 25.80 -15.94 -1.45
N VAL A 158 26.92 -16.52 -0.99
CA VAL A 158 28.26 -15.91 -1.12
C VAL A 158 28.65 -15.64 -2.58
N TYR A 159 28.28 -16.52 -3.51
CA TYR A 159 28.49 -16.24 -4.94
C TYR A 159 27.64 -15.04 -5.42
N HIS A 160 26.40 -14.95 -4.96
CA HIS A 160 25.46 -13.90 -5.37
C HIS A 160 25.83 -12.53 -4.81
N GLU A 161 26.26 -12.49 -3.54
CA GLU A 161 26.77 -11.29 -2.89
C GLU A 161 27.90 -10.65 -3.69
N LYS A 162 28.85 -11.44 -4.19
CA LYS A 162 30.04 -10.93 -4.90
C LYS A 162 29.67 -10.09 -6.12
N TRP A 163 28.78 -10.59 -6.97
CA TRP A 163 28.42 -9.88 -8.20
C TRP A 163 27.41 -8.76 -7.94
N GLN A 164 26.52 -8.93 -6.96
CA GLN A 164 25.61 -7.86 -6.53
C GLN A 164 26.37 -6.68 -5.94
N ARG A 165 27.33 -6.93 -5.03
CA ARG A 165 28.22 -5.90 -4.49
C ARG A 165 29.05 -5.22 -5.58
N TRP A 166 29.57 -5.99 -6.53
CA TRP A 166 30.36 -5.43 -7.63
C TRP A 166 29.54 -4.48 -8.50
N ILE A 167 28.29 -4.85 -8.85
CA ILE A 167 27.38 -3.96 -9.57
C ILE A 167 27.11 -2.71 -8.73
N TRP A 168 26.78 -2.86 -7.44
CA TRP A 168 26.54 -1.74 -6.53
C TRP A 168 27.68 -0.73 -6.54
N ASN A 169 28.93 -1.20 -6.40
CA ASN A 169 30.11 -0.35 -6.39
C ASN A 169 30.40 0.29 -7.74
N LYS A 170 30.07 -0.39 -8.84
CA LYS A 170 30.13 0.21 -10.18
C LYS A 170 29.11 1.34 -10.34
N ILE A 171 27.86 1.16 -9.90
CA ILE A 171 26.86 2.22 -9.97
C ILE A 171 27.27 3.40 -9.08
N LYS A 172 27.71 3.15 -7.84
CA LYS A 172 28.25 4.19 -6.94
C LYS A 172 29.38 4.99 -7.60
N GLY A 173 30.23 4.32 -8.38
CA GLY A 173 31.29 4.95 -9.16
C GLY A 173 30.81 5.83 -10.32
N GLU A 174 29.64 5.57 -10.90
CA GLU A 174 29.02 6.38 -11.97
C GLU A 174 28.24 7.59 -11.41
N VAL A 175 27.80 7.55 -10.15
CA VAL A 175 26.86 8.52 -9.55
C VAL A 175 27.52 9.34 -8.41
N LYS A 176 28.84 9.53 -8.46
CA LYS A 176 29.65 10.10 -7.36
C LYS A 176 29.20 11.46 -6.81
N ASP A 177 28.55 12.28 -7.62
CA ASP A 177 28.13 13.65 -7.24
C ASP A 177 26.78 13.70 -6.52
N TYR A 178 26.13 12.56 -6.30
CA TYR A 178 24.80 12.48 -5.69
C TYR A 178 24.79 11.51 -4.51
N ASP A 179 23.89 11.74 -3.55
CA ASP A 179 23.69 10.83 -2.42
C ASP A 179 23.04 9.53 -2.94
N PHE A 180 23.89 8.54 -3.19
CA PHE A 180 23.60 7.42 -4.07
C PHE A 180 22.61 6.41 -3.47
N ASP A 181 22.59 6.23 -2.15
CA ASP A 181 21.78 5.18 -1.53
C ASP A 181 20.92 5.68 -0.38
N LYS A 182 19.74 5.05 -0.24
CA LYS A 182 18.75 5.43 0.77
C LYS A 182 19.27 5.30 2.21
N VAL A 183 20.23 4.42 2.46
CA VAL A 183 20.81 4.24 3.79
C VAL A 183 21.66 5.45 4.17
N GLU A 184 22.52 5.92 3.27
CA GLU A 184 23.31 7.14 3.47
C GLU A 184 22.42 8.39 3.56
N ILE A 185 21.41 8.51 2.70
CA ILE A 185 20.44 9.62 2.75
C ILE A 185 19.75 9.66 4.12
N ARG A 186 19.33 8.49 4.63
CA ARG A 186 18.73 8.38 5.96
C ARG A 186 19.69 8.78 7.05
N ASP A 187 20.88 8.19 7.07
CA ASP A 187 21.86 8.41 8.13
C ASP A 187 22.21 9.91 8.19
N ARG A 188 22.31 10.59 7.03
CA ARG A 188 22.46 12.06 6.95
C ARG A 188 21.22 12.85 7.38
N LEU A 189 20.02 12.39 7.03
CA LEU A 189 18.79 13.05 7.47
C LEU A 189 18.65 12.97 9.00
N VAL A 190 18.89 11.80 9.58
CA VAL A 190 18.90 11.59 11.04
C VAL A 190 19.97 12.47 11.70
N ASP A 191 21.17 12.53 11.14
CA ASP A 191 22.24 13.40 11.64
C ASP A 191 21.82 14.88 11.65
N LYS A 192 21.23 15.38 10.55
CA LYS A 192 20.69 16.74 10.51
C LYS A 192 19.55 16.96 11.50
N LEU A 193 18.65 16.00 11.63
CA LEU A 193 17.55 16.06 12.59
C LEU A 193 18.05 16.10 14.04
N THR A 194 19.24 15.56 14.31
CA THR A 194 19.80 15.51 15.67
C THR A 194 20.72 16.69 15.96
N ASN A 195 21.52 17.11 14.98
CA ASN A 195 22.68 17.97 15.18
C ASN A 195 22.63 19.33 14.46
N ASP A 196 21.62 19.59 13.61
CA ASP A 196 21.48 20.86 12.85
C ASP A 196 20.26 21.67 13.34
N PRO A 197 20.45 22.65 14.26
CA PRO A 197 19.37 23.48 14.80
C PRO A 197 18.60 24.26 13.73
N ASP A 198 19.28 24.77 12.71
CA ASP A 198 18.64 25.56 11.64
C ASP A 198 17.69 24.69 10.82
N PHE A 199 18.06 23.43 10.59
CA PHE A 199 17.19 22.48 9.92
C PHE A 199 15.98 22.08 10.77
N ILE A 200 16.19 21.86 12.07
CA ILE A 200 15.12 21.57 13.02
C ILE A 200 14.09 22.71 13.06
N GLU A 201 14.53 23.97 13.08
CA GLU A 201 13.62 25.12 13.04
C GLU A 201 12.81 25.19 11.73
N LYS A 202 13.45 24.90 10.59
CA LYS A 202 12.74 24.83 9.30
C LYS A 202 11.64 23.76 9.31
N ILE A 203 11.91 22.60 9.90
CA ILE A 203 10.92 21.53 10.03
C ILE A 203 9.78 21.96 10.95
N LYS A 204 10.09 22.48 12.14
CA LYS A 204 9.06 22.98 13.08
C LYS A 204 8.12 23.98 12.43
N LYS A 205 8.66 24.86 11.59
CA LYS A 205 7.86 25.87 10.88
C LYS A 205 6.98 25.27 9.78
N LYS A 206 7.49 24.29 9.02
CA LYS A 206 6.78 23.70 7.87
C LYS A 206 5.82 22.57 8.27
N TYR A 207 6.22 21.71 9.20
CA TYR A 207 5.52 20.53 9.67
C TYR A 207 5.45 20.51 11.21
N PRO A 208 4.73 21.46 11.83
CA PRO A 208 4.63 21.55 13.29
C PRO A 208 4.02 20.29 13.93
N ARG A 209 3.12 19.62 13.20
CA ARG A 209 2.49 18.36 13.56
C ARG A 209 2.40 17.44 12.35
N ILE A 210 2.72 16.16 12.54
CA ILE A 210 2.50 15.08 11.57
C ILE A 210 1.61 14.01 12.21
N SER A 211 0.44 13.76 11.63
CA SER A 211 -0.49 12.74 12.07
C SER A 211 -0.44 11.51 11.15
N LEU A 212 -0.03 10.38 11.68
CA LEU A 212 0.05 9.11 10.97
C LEU A 212 -1.21 8.29 11.22
N PHE A 213 -2.09 8.16 10.23
CA PHE A 213 -3.41 7.59 10.39
C PHE A 213 -3.64 6.25 9.67
N GLY A 214 -4.13 5.25 10.42
CA GLY A 214 -4.71 4.03 9.86
C GLY A 214 -3.68 3.11 9.19
N PHE A 215 -2.44 3.12 9.67
CA PHE A 215 -1.36 2.32 9.11
C PHE A 215 -1.39 0.89 9.61
N SER A 216 -1.32 -0.05 8.67
CA SER A 216 -1.04 -1.46 8.95
C SER A 216 0.39 -1.86 8.58
N ILE A 217 1.14 -0.97 7.91
CA ILE A 217 2.51 -1.23 7.45
C ILE A 217 3.33 0.06 7.58
N PHE A 218 4.43 -0.03 8.32
CA PHE A 218 5.58 0.88 8.24
C PHE A 218 6.84 0.05 8.03
N THR A 219 7.85 0.66 7.42
CA THR A 219 9.18 0.04 7.36
C THR A 219 10.03 0.54 8.54
N PRO A 220 11.09 -0.18 8.93
CA PRO A 220 12.02 0.28 9.98
C PRO A 220 12.54 1.69 9.71
N PHE A 221 12.78 2.01 8.44
CA PHE A 221 13.17 3.35 7.99
C PHE A 221 12.20 4.45 8.42
N HIS A 222 10.89 4.23 8.25
CA HIS A 222 9.88 5.21 8.64
C HIS A 222 9.89 5.41 10.15
N LEU A 223 9.93 4.31 10.91
CA LEU A 223 9.90 4.36 12.37
C LEU A 223 11.15 5.05 12.93
N GLU A 224 12.33 4.81 12.37
CA GLU A 224 13.56 5.48 12.76
C GLU A 224 13.47 7.01 12.57
N ILE A 225 12.87 7.47 11.46
CA ILE A 225 12.67 8.91 11.23
C ILE A 225 11.61 9.49 12.17
N PHE A 226 10.42 8.90 12.24
CA PHE A 226 9.30 9.46 13.01
C PHE A 226 9.47 9.31 14.53
N LEU A 227 9.81 8.10 14.99
CA LEU A 227 9.97 7.77 16.42
C LEU A 227 11.40 7.96 16.93
N GLY A 228 12.40 7.94 16.05
CA GLY A 228 13.80 8.08 16.46
C GLY A 228 14.32 9.51 16.41
N ALA A 229 13.91 10.31 15.41
CA ALA A 229 14.49 11.63 15.17
C ALA A 229 13.48 12.79 15.25
N LEU A 230 12.28 12.66 14.67
CA LEU A 230 11.33 13.77 14.58
C LEU A 230 10.54 14.04 15.87
N LYS A 231 10.21 13.01 16.64
CA LYS A 231 9.36 13.12 17.85
C LYS A 231 9.87 14.12 18.89
N ASP A 232 11.17 14.36 18.95
CA ASP A 232 11.79 15.26 19.93
C ASP A 232 11.72 16.74 19.47
N HIS A 233 11.19 16.98 18.27
CA HIS A 233 11.21 18.28 17.61
C HIS A 233 9.85 18.75 17.09
N ILE A 234 8.92 17.85 16.79
CA ILE A 234 7.56 18.19 16.33
C ILE A 234 6.56 17.26 16.99
N ASP A 235 5.27 17.62 16.94
CA ASP A 235 4.24 16.71 17.41
C ASP A 235 4.03 15.59 16.38
N VAL A 236 4.23 14.35 16.83
CA VAL A 236 4.06 13.16 15.99
C VAL A 236 2.94 12.33 16.60
N ASP A 237 1.80 12.27 15.91
CA ASP A 237 0.63 11.57 16.41
C ASP A 237 0.39 10.28 15.61
N PHE A 238 0.40 9.13 16.28
CA PHE A 238 0.06 7.85 15.68
C PHE A 238 -1.40 7.51 15.99
N TYR A 239 -2.21 7.21 14.97
CA TYR A 239 -3.57 6.71 15.10
C TYR A 239 -3.61 5.29 14.52
N LEU A 240 -3.48 4.30 15.39
CA LEU A 240 -3.27 2.90 15.02
C LEU A 240 -4.52 2.07 15.26
N PHE A 241 -4.86 1.29 14.25
CA PHE A 241 -5.96 0.36 14.32
C PHE A 241 -5.51 -0.94 14.99
N ASN A 242 -6.20 -1.34 16.06
CA ASN A 242 -6.00 -2.60 16.75
C ASN A 242 -7.34 -3.36 16.82
N PRO A 243 -7.52 -4.46 16.06
CA PRO A 243 -8.76 -5.25 16.10
C PRO A 243 -9.01 -5.99 17.43
N ALA A 244 -7.98 -6.26 18.23
CA ALA A 244 -8.08 -6.93 19.53
C ALA A 244 -7.46 -6.04 20.62
N PRO A 245 -8.21 -5.11 21.20
CA PRO A 245 -7.62 -4.10 22.06
C PRO A 245 -7.22 -4.60 23.45
N GLU A 246 -7.57 -5.83 23.83
CA GLU A 246 -7.16 -6.41 25.12
C GLU A 246 -5.82 -7.17 25.06
N ASP A 247 -5.29 -7.42 23.85
CA ASP A 247 -4.09 -8.22 23.62
C ASP A 247 -3.46 -7.84 22.27
N PHE A 248 -2.13 -7.80 22.13
CA PHE A 248 -1.48 -7.53 20.84
C PHE A 248 -1.16 -8.78 20.00
N TRP A 249 -1.56 -9.99 20.42
CA TRP A 249 -1.38 -11.26 19.67
C TRP A 249 0.05 -11.49 19.15
N LEU A 250 1.04 -11.08 19.94
CA LEU A 250 2.45 -11.13 19.57
C LEU A 250 3.10 -12.44 20.05
N GLN A 251 3.65 -13.21 19.11
CA GLN A 251 4.44 -14.41 19.42
C GLN A 251 5.92 -14.05 19.48
N ASP A 252 6.67 -14.81 20.28
CA ASP A 252 8.14 -14.75 20.35
C ASP A 252 8.70 -13.35 20.66
N ILE A 253 7.99 -12.59 21.50
CA ILE A 253 8.45 -11.26 21.92
C ILE A 253 9.64 -11.34 22.89
N PRO A 254 10.60 -10.40 22.79
CA PRO A 254 11.66 -10.27 23.79
C PRO A 254 11.08 -10.08 25.20
N GLU A 255 11.74 -10.65 26.21
CA GLU A 255 11.29 -10.59 27.61
C GLU A 255 11.13 -9.15 28.14
N LYS A 256 11.98 -8.22 27.66
CA LYS A 256 11.85 -6.79 27.96
C LYS A 256 10.56 -6.17 27.42
N THR A 257 10.14 -6.57 26.22
CA THR A 257 8.90 -6.09 25.59
C THR A 257 7.69 -6.67 26.30
N LYS A 258 7.79 -7.93 26.73
CA LYS A 258 6.75 -8.62 27.50
C LYS A 258 6.39 -7.87 28.79
N ILE A 259 7.39 -7.53 29.61
CA ILE A 259 7.18 -6.76 30.87
C ILE A 259 6.44 -5.45 30.61
N LYS A 260 6.81 -4.75 29.54
CA LYS A 260 6.18 -3.46 29.21
C LYS A 260 4.74 -3.58 28.72
N ILE A 261 4.43 -4.65 27.99
CA ILE A 261 3.06 -4.97 27.59
C ILE A 261 2.24 -5.36 28.84
N GLU A 262 2.83 -6.09 29.79
CA GLU A 262 2.20 -6.40 31.07
C GLU A 262 1.88 -5.12 31.86
N ASP A 263 2.83 -4.19 31.96
CA ASP A 263 2.65 -2.88 32.61
C ASP A 263 1.53 -2.07 31.94
N PHE A 264 1.47 -2.08 30.60
CA PHE A 264 0.47 -1.35 29.83
C PHE A 264 -0.95 -1.85 30.06
N TYR A 265 -1.14 -3.17 30.05
CA TYR A 265 -2.45 -3.78 30.27
C TYR A 265 -2.79 -4.00 31.74
N GLY A 266 -1.80 -3.87 32.64
CA GLY A 266 -1.94 -4.25 34.05
C GLY A 266 -2.25 -5.75 34.23
N LYS A 267 -1.88 -6.59 33.26
CA LYS A 267 -2.13 -8.05 33.24
C LYS A 267 -0.82 -8.79 33.06
N SER A 268 -0.66 -9.94 33.69
CA SER A 268 0.49 -10.79 33.42
C SER A 268 0.43 -11.35 32.00
N ALA A 269 1.56 -11.65 31.41
CA ALA A 269 1.63 -12.19 30.06
C ALA A 269 1.24 -13.68 29.98
N GLN A 270 0.93 -14.30 31.12
CA GLN A 270 0.21 -15.57 31.18
C GLN A 270 -1.30 -15.38 31.05
N GLU A 271 -1.83 -14.22 31.46
CA GLU A 271 -3.23 -13.82 31.26
C GLU A 271 -3.48 -13.23 29.86
N LEU A 272 -2.41 -12.75 29.21
CA LEU A 272 -2.43 -12.35 27.80
C LEU A 272 -2.27 -13.60 26.92
N ASN A 273 -3.17 -13.79 25.96
CA ASN A 273 -3.16 -14.91 25.00
C ASN A 273 -2.11 -14.69 23.88
N LEU A 274 -0.89 -14.31 24.26
CA LEU A 274 0.18 -13.87 23.34
C LEU A 274 0.57 -14.96 22.31
N THR A 275 0.49 -16.23 22.69
CA THR A 275 0.94 -17.35 21.86
C THR A 275 -0.19 -18.14 21.19
N VAL A 276 -1.37 -18.19 21.81
CA VAL A 276 -2.54 -18.97 21.36
C VAL A 276 -3.79 -18.10 21.47
N GLY A 277 -4.25 -17.58 20.33
CA GLY A 277 -5.37 -16.64 20.25
C GLY A 277 -6.42 -17.04 19.22
N ASN A 278 -7.20 -16.06 18.77
CA ASN A 278 -8.24 -16.25 17.75
C ASN A 278 -7.62 -16.65 16.40
N ASN A 279 -8.12 -17.74 15.80
CA ASN A 279 -7.56 -18.29 14.56
C ASN A 279 -7.67 -17.34 13.35
N LEU A 280 -8.70 -16.49 13.26
CA LEU A 280 -8.79 -15.50 12.19
C LEU A 280 -7.73 -14.42 12.39
N LEU A 281 -7.59 -13.92 13.61
CA LEU A 281 -6.60 -12.89 13.94
C LEU A 281 -5.16 -13.38 13.70
N MET A 282 -4.83 -14.59 14.16
CA MET A 282 -3.49 -15.16 14.01
C MET A 282 -3.10 -15.41 12.54
N ASN A 283 -4.07 -15.79 11.70
CA ASN A 283 -3.81 -16.10 10.30
C ASN A 283 -3.84 -14.87 9.38
N LEU A 284 -4.79 -13.96 9.62
CA LEU A 284 -5.02 -12.78 8.76
C LEU A 284 -4.32 -11.51 9.28
N GLY A 285 -3.98 -11.46 10.57
CA GLY A 285 -3.38 -10.29 11.23
C GLY A 285 -1.85 -10.22 11.19
N LYS A 286 -1.18 -11.05 10.38
CA LYS A 286 0.30 -11.14 10.32
C LYS A 286 0.98 -9.80 10.07
N THR A 287 0.46 -9.02 9.13
CA THR A 287 1.02 -7.71 8.76
C THR A 287 0.94 -6.71 9.91
N ALA A 288 -0.22 -6.64 10.58
CA ALA A 288 -0.40 -5.76 11.74
C ALA A 288 0.50 -6.22 12.90
N LYS A 289 0.61 -7.53 13.13
CA LYS A 289 1.52 -8.11 14.13
C LYS A 289 2.96 -7.65 13.91
N GLU A 290 3.48 -7.73 12.68
CA GLU A 290 4.83 -7.27 12.34
C GLU A 290 5.02 -5.78 12.62
N LEU A 291 4.02 -4.95 12.29
CA LEU A 291 4.06 -3.52 12.60
C LEU A 291 4.15 -3.29 14.12
N TYR A 292 3.27 -3.91 14.90
CA TYR A 292 3.27 -3.76 16.36
C TYR A 292 4.60 -4.24 16.96
N LEU A 293 5.15 -5.37 16.50
CA LEU A 293 6.47 -5.83 16.94
C LEU A 293 7.54 -4.75 16.77
N MET A 294 7.62 -4.11 15.59
CA MET A 294 8.58 -3.04 15.34
C MET A 294 8.32 -1.79 16.19
N LEU A 295 7.05 -1.44 16.43
CA LEU A 295 6.69 -0.29 17.28
C LEU A 295 7.06 -0.53 18.75
N PHE A 296 6.85 -1.75 19.24
CA PHE A 296 7.16 -2.16 20.62
C PHE A 296 8.66 -2.29 20.92
N GLU A 297 9.53 -2.24 19.90
CA GLU A 297 10.97 -2.09 20.11
C GLU A 297 11.34 -0.69 20.64
N ASN A 298 10.49 0.32 20.39
CA ASN A 298 10.72 1.70 20.83
C ASN A 298 10.07 1.98 22.20
N GLU A 299 10.87 2.30 23.22
CA GLU A 299 10.35 2.56 24.57
C GLU A 299 9.47 3.81 24.63
N THR A 300 9.75 4.82 23.81
CA THR A 300 8.97 6.07 23.80
C THR A 300 7.56 5.81 23.28
N PHE A 301 7.42 4.92 22.29
CA PHE A 301 6.12 4.53 21.76
C PHE A 301 5.23 3.97 22.87
N ILE A 302 5.77 3.02 23.64
CA ILE A 302 5.02 2.33 24.71
C ILE A 302 4.55 3.32 25.78
N ASN A 303 5.44 4.20 26.22
CA ASN A 303 5.15 5.15 27.29
C ASN A 303 4.08 6.19 26.92
N ASN A 304 3.78 6.37 25.63
CA ASN A 304 2.79 7.33 25.13
C ASN A 304 1.56 6.65 24.50
N LEU A 305 1.36 5.36 24.78
CA LEU A 305 0.16 4.64 24.38
C LEU A 305 -1.06 5.12 25.18
N ASP A 306 -2.07 5.61 24.45
CA ASP A 306 -3.35 6.05 24.97
C ASP A 306 -4.44 5.00 24.67
N ASN A 307 -5.13 4.58 25.74
CA ASN A 307 -6.24 3.61 25.72
C ASN A 307 -7.62 4.27 25.78
N GLU A 308 -7.72 5.60 25.86
CA GLU A 308 -8.99 6.32 25.92
C GLU A 308 -9.86 6.11 24.68
N THR A 309 -9.26 5.73 23.54
CA THR A 309 -9.95 5.54 22.27
C THR A 309 -10.51 4.13 22.06
N LEU A 310 -10.30 3.21 23.00
CA LEU A 310 -10.82 1.84 22.91
C LEU A 310 -12.34 1.81 23.04
N THR A 311 -13.04 1.07 22.17
CA THR A 311 -14.49 0.87 22.35
C THR A 311 -14.75 -0.18 23.41
N GLN A 312 -15.98 -0.19 23.92
CA GLN A 312 -16.52 -1.36 24.60
C GLN A 312 -16.55 -2.57 23.65
N PRO A 313 -16.44 -3.80 24.17
CA PRO A 313 -16.60 -4.99 23.37
C PRO A 313 -17.98 -4.99 22.71
N PRO A 314 -18.09 -5.49 21.46
CA PRO A 314 -19.38 -5.58 20.79
C PRO A 314 -20.32 -6.55 21.53
N ASP A 315 -21.62 -6.30 21.46
CA ASP A 315 -22.62 -7.24 21.98
C ASP A 315 -22.57 -8.61 21.27
N ARG A 316 -23.27 -9.62 21.78
CA ARG A 316 -23.29 -10.98 21.19
C ARG A 316 -24.66 -11.37 20.62
N ASP A 317 -25.42 -10.36 20.20
CA ASP A 317 -26.78 -10.41 19.68
C ASP A 317 -26.88 -10.82 18.20
N THR A 318 -25.79 -10.68 17.43
CA THR A 318 -25.69 -11.20 16.05
C THR A 318 -24.47 -12.09 15.86
N LEU A 319 -24.49 -12.94 14.84
CA LEU A 319 -23.35 -13.77 14.46
C LEU A 319 -22.12 -12.91 14.14
N LEU A 320 -22.30 -11.82 13.37
CA LEU A 320 -21.23 -10.87 13.06
C LEU A 320 -20.60 -10.29 14.34
N LYS A 321 -21.43 -9.76 15.25
CA LYS A 321 -20.91 -9.14 16.48
C LYS A 321 -20.28 -10.17 17.41
N ARG A 322 -20.76 -11.42 17.43
CA ARG A 322 -20.11 -12.51 18.17
C ARG A 322 -18.73 -12.87 17.62
N ILE A 323 -18.56 -12.88 16.29
CA ILE A 323 -17.24 -13.03 15.67
C ILE A 323 -16.33 -11.85 16.05
N GLN A 324 -16.85 -10.62 15.99
CA GLN A 324 -16.11 -9.43 16.40
C GLN A 324 -15.73 -9.45 17.88
N TYR A 325 -16.61 -9.95 18.76
CA TYR A 325 -16.35 -10.14 20.18
C TYR A 325 -15.24 -11.16 20.43
N GLU A 326 -15.27 -12.30 19.72
CA GLU A 326 -14.22 -13.31 19.80
C GLU A 326 -12.86 -12.78 19.32
N ILE A 327 -12.84 -11.90 18.32
CA ILE A 327 -11.62 -11.21 17.85
C ILE A 327 -11.16 -10.18 18.90
N TYR A 328 -12.08 -9.35 19.41
CA TYR A 328 -11.80 -8.31 20.40
C TYR A 328 -11.07 -8.85 21.63
N HIS A 329 -11.55 -9.98 22.16
CA HIS A 329 -10.96 -10.66 23.33
C HIS A 329 -9.87 -11.69 22.98
N ASN A 330 -9.47 -11.80 21.71
CA ASN A 330 -8.50 -12.78 21.23
C ASN A 330 -8.82 -14.23 21.72
N ILE A 331 -10.11 -14.62 21.65
CA ILE A 331 -10.61 -15.89 22.18
C ILE A 331 -10.10 -17.06 21.34
N ASN A 332 -9.48 -18.05 21.98
CA ASN A 332 -9.00 -19.27 21.33
C ASN A 332 -10.12 -20.33 21.19
N GLU A 333 -9.85 -21.41 20.44
CA GLU A 333 -10.87 -22.44 20.16
C GLU A 333 -11.37 -23.17 21.41
N SER A 334 -10.54 -23.35 22.44
CA SER A 334 -10.94 -24.06 23.66
C SER A 334 -11.85 -23.23 24.56
N GLN A 335 -11.76 -21.90 24.48
CA GLN A 335 -12.62 -20.95 25.19
C GLN A 335 -13.91 -20.62 24.41
N ARG A 336 -14.03 -21.09 23.17
CA ARG A 336 -15.15 -20.74 22.30
C ARG A 336 -16.45 -21.37 22.77
N GLU A 337 -17.42 -20.53 23.10
CA GLU A 337 -18.78 -20.97 23.39
C GLU A 337 -19.51 -21.43 22.12
N LYS A 338 -20.34 -22.48 22.25
CA LYS A 338 -21.20 -22.96 21.16
C LYS A 338 -22.08 -21.82 20.63
N ILE A 339 -22.17 -21.70 19.30
CA ILE A 339 -23.03 -20.70 18.65
C ILE A 339 -24.49 -21.16 18.73
N PRO A 340 -25.42 -20.34 19.24
CA PRO A 340 -26.85 -20.63 19.17
C PRO A 340 -27.33 -20.76 17.73
N GLU A 341 -28.21 -21.72 17.44
CA GLU A 341 -28.73 -21.95 16.08
C GLU A 341 -29.51 -20.74 15.54
N SER A 342 -30.16 -19.98 16.42
CA SER A 342 -30.88 -18.76 16.02
C SER A 342 -29.98 -17.70 15.40
N LEU A 343 -28.72 -17.60 15.86
CA LEU A 343 -27.75 -16.64 15.32
C LEU A 343 -27.17 -17.08 13.97
N ILE A 344 -27.13 -18.38 13.69
CA ILE A 344 -26.58 -18.89 12.42
C ILE A 344 -27.37 -18.36 11.20
N PHE A 345 -28.66 -18.07 11.40
CA PHE A 345 -29.57 -17.62 10.35
C PHE A 345 -30.06 -16.18 10.53
N ASP A 346 -29.35 -15.38 11.34
CA ASP A 346 -29.73 -13.98 11.60
C ASP A 346 -29.49 -13.04 10.40
N GLY A 347 -28.74 -13.48 9.39
CA GLY A 347 -28.44 -12.74 8.16
C GLY A 347 -27.30 -11.71 8.27
N SER A 348 -26.66 -11.58 9.43
CA SER A 348 -25.53 -10.65 9.64
C SER A 348 -24.25 -11.10 8.94
N VAL A 349 -24.07 -12.41 8.76
CA VAL A 349 -23.04 -13.03 7.92
C VAL A 349 -23.73 -14.05 7.03
N SER A 350 -23.50 -13.98 5.72
CA SER A 350 -24.12 -14.87 4.74
C SER A 350 -23.09 -15.34 3.72
N ILE A 351 -23.13 -16.63 3.39
CA ILE A 351 -22.32 -17.23 2.33
C ILE A 351 -23.28 -17.65 1.22
N ILE A 352 -23.08 -17.08 0.03
CA ILE A 352 -23.96 -17.30 -1.12
C ILE A 352 -23.14 -17.89 -2.26
N SER A 353 -23.59 -19.02 -2.79
CA SER A 353 -22.97 -19.68 -3.95
C SER A 353 -23.81 -19.45 -5.19
N ASN A 354 -23.18 -19.00 -6.27
CA ASN A 354 -23.82 -18.75 -7.57
C ASN A 354 -23.09 -19.49 -8.70
N TYR A 355 -23.78 -19.75 -9.80
CA TYR A 355 -23.24 -20.54 -10.92
C TYR A 355 -22.42 -19.72 -11.93
N SER A 356 -22.53 -18.39 -11.92
CA SER A 356 -21.77 -17.49 -12.81
C SER A 356 -21.67 -16.08 -12.23
N MET A 357 -20.73 -15.28 -12.74
CA MET A 357 -20.55 -13.88 -12.33
C MET A 357 -21.82 -13.05 -12.56
N VAL A 358 -22.56 -13.30 -13.65
CA VAL A 358 -23.83 -12.61 -13.93
C VAL A 358 -24.85 -12.92 -12.84
N ARG A 359 -25.02 -14.21 -12.51
CA ARG A 359 -25.97 -14.63 -11.45
C ARG A 359 -25.55 -14.11 -10.08
N GLU A 360 -24.26 -14.03 -9.81
CA GLU A 360 -23.74 -13.45 -8.58
C GLU A 360 -24.08 -11.96 -8.45
N VAL A 361 -23.89 -11.19 -9.52
CA VAL A 361 -24.27 -9.75 -9.55
C VAL A 361 -25.78 -9.57 -9.44
N GLU A 362 -26.59 -10.40 -10.10
CA GLU A 362 -28.05 -10.37 -9.96
C GLU A 362 -28.50 -10.70 -8.53
N ALA A 363 -27.90 -11.72 -7.91
CA ALA A 363 -28.18 -12.10 -6.54
C ALA A 363 -27.78 -10.97 -5.58
N LEU A 364 -26.62 -10.36 -5.78
CA LEU A 364 -26.16 -9.20 -5.02
C LEU A 364 -27.14 -8.03 -5.16
N TYR A 365 -27.54 -7.66 -6.38
CA TYR A 365 -28.47 -6.56 -6.61
C TYR A 365 -29.80 -6.78 -5.85
N ASN A 366 -30.37 -7.99 -5.93
CA ASN A 366 -31.61 -8.32 -5.22
C ASN A 366 -31.42 -8.31 -3.70
N TYR A 367 -30.28 -8.78 -3.21
CA TYR A 367 -29.94 -8.72 -1.79
C TYR A 367 -29.82 -7.28 -1.29
N LEU A 368 -29.10 -6.41 -2.01
CA LEU A 368 -28.95 -5.00 -1.66
C LEU A 368 -30.30 -4.28 -1.66
N LEU A 369 -31.16 -4.53 -2.65
CA LEU A 369 -32.50 -3.96 -2.71
C LEU A 369 -33.32 -4.32 -1.47
N LYS A 370 -33.29 -5.61 -1.09
CA LYS A 370 -33.96 -6.10 0.12
C LYS A 370 -33.41 -5.42 1.38
N GLN A 371 -32.09 -5.35 1.52
CA GLN A 371 -31.44 -4.74 2.69
C GLN A 371 -31.74 -3.25 2.81
N ILE A 372 -31.76 -2.51 1.70
CA ILE A 372 -32.11 -1.08 1.69
C ILE A 372 -33.58 -0.89 2.06
N GLN A 373 -34.48 -1.75 1.57
CA GLN A 373 -35.91 -1.66 1.87
C GLN A 373 -36.25 -2.04 3.32
N GLU A 374 -35.65 -3.09 3.85
CA GLU A 374 -35.98 -3.61 5.19
C GLU A 374 -35.25 -2.85 6.31
N ASN A 375 -33.95 -2.55 6.11
CA ASN A 375 -33.09 -1.98 7.15
C ASN A 375 -32.78 -0.49 6.93
N GLY A 376 -33.15 0.09 5.78
CA GLY A 376 -32.97 1.52 5.52
C GLY A 376 -31.52 1.94 5.27
N TYR A 377 -30.63 1.01 4.95
CA TYR A 377 -29.22 1.33 4.64
C TYR A 377 -29.12 2.29 3.46
N LYS A 378 -28.18 3.23 3.52
CA LYS A 378 -27.91 4.11 2.38
C LYS A 378 -26.88 3.44 1.47
N PRO A 379 -26.94 3.66 0.16
CA PRO A 379 -25.93 3.13 -0.76
C PRO A 379 -24.48 3.53 -0.42
N VAL A 380 -24.29 4.67 0.27
CA VAL A 380 -22.97 5.13 0.71
C VAL A 380 -22.38 4.30 1.86
N ASP A 381 -23.21 3.58 2.60
CA ASP A 381 -22.81 2.71 3.71
C ASP A 381 -22.36 1.32 3.23
N ILE A 382 -22.45 1.05 1.93
CA ILE A 382 -22.28 -0.28 1.35
C ILE A 382 -21.01 -0.29 0.50
N ILE A 383 -20.12 -1.25 0.79
CA ILE A 383 -18.94 -1.54 -0.01
C ILE A 383 -19.02 -2.94 -0.61
N VAL A 384 -18.72 -3.05 -1.91
CA VAL A 384 -18.63 -4.32 -2.63
C VAL A 384 -17.20 -4.47 -3.13
N GLN A 385 -16.53 -5.54 -2.73
CA GLN A 385 -15.14 -5.82 -3.10
C GLN A 385 -15.06 -7.11 -3.93
N THR A 386 -14.18 -7.13 -4.92
CA THR A 386 -13.89 -8.29 -5.76
C THR A 386 -12.40 -8.35 -6.07
N THR A 387 -11.90 -9.54 -6.36
CA THR A 387 -10.49 -9.76 -6.71
C THR A 387 -10.14 -9.24 -8.10
N ASN A 388 -11.13 -9.08 -9.00
CA ASN A 388 -10.93 -8.56 -10.35
C ASN A 388 -12.13 -7.73 -10.80
N ILE A 389 -12.06 -6.41 -10.55
CA ILE A 389 -13.15 -5.50 -10.89
C ILE A 389 -13.38 -5.35 -12.39
N ASP A 390 -12.34 -5.51 -13.21
CA ASP A 390 -12.45 -5.40 -14.67
C ASP A 390 -13.30 -6.54 -15.24
N ALA A 391 -13.15 -7.76 -14.71
CA ALA A 391 -13.97 -8.91 -15.09
C ALA A 391 -15.45 -8.74 -14.71
N TYR A 392 -15.74 -8.13 -13.56
CA TYR A 392 -17.11 -7.94 -13.08
C TYR A 392 -17.82 -6.71 -13.68
N THR A 393 -17.07 -5.69 -14.12
CA THR A 393 -17.66 -4.41 -14.55
C THR A 393 -18.75 -4.55 -15.63
N PRO A 394 -18.56 -5.33 -16.72
CA PRO A 394 -19.61 -5.48 -17.74
C PRO A 394 -20.91 -6.03 -17.17
N TYR A 395 -20.81 -6.97 -16.22
CA TYR A 395 -21.97 -7.59 -15.59
C TYR A 395 -22.65 -6.66 -14.58
N ILE A 396 -21.86 -5.91 -13.80
CA ILE A 396 -22.39 -4.88 -12.89
C ILE A 396 -23.21 -3.87 -13.69
N LYS A 397 -22.66 -3.32 -14.78
CA LYS A 397 -23.37 -2.39 -15.66
C LYS A 397 -24.63 -3.02 -16.26
N ALA A 398 -24.51 -4.22 -16.83
CA ALA A 398 -25.64 -4.90 -17.44
C ALA A 398 -26.80 -5.11 -16.47
N VAL A 399 -26.53 -5.49 -15.22
CA VAL A 399 -27.56 -5.73 -14.21
C VAL A 399 -28.07 -4.41 -13.60
N PHE A 400 -27.19 -3.56 -13.07
CA PHE A 400 -27.59 -2.35 -12.34
C PHE A 400 -28.21 -1.30 -13.27
N ASP A 401 -27.68 -1.13 -14.48
CA ASP A 401 -28.17 -0.10 -15.42
C ASP A 401 -29.47 -0.51 -16.11
N ASN A 402 -29.83 -1.80 -16.14
CA ASN A 402 -31.08 -2.28 -16.76
C ASN A 402 -32.13 -2.74 -15.75
N SER A 403 -31.81 -2.75 -14.44
CA SER A 403 -32.78 -3.13 -13.42
C SER A 403 -33.88 -2.07 -13.22
N PRO A 404 -35.10 -2.47 -12.79
CA PRO A 404 -36.23 -1.55 -12.60
C PRO A 404 -35.98 -0.46 -11.55
N VAL A 405 -35.27 -0.80 -10.47
CA VAL A 405 -34.89 0.16 -9.43
C VAL A 405 -33.45 0.59 -9.67
N LYS A 406 -33.23 1.90 -9.84
CA LYS A 406 -31.88 2.43 -10.05
C LYS A 406 -31.20 2.64 -8.70
N LEU A 407 -30.32 1.72 -8.34
CA LEU A 407 -29.42 1.89 -7.21
C LEU A 407 -28.19 2.66 -7.68
N PRO A 408 -27.83 3.80 -7.04
CA PRO A 408 -26.61 4.53 -7.40
C PRO A 408 -25.40 3.70 -6.99
N TYR A 409 -24.44 3.55 -7.91
CA TYR A 409 -23.19 2.85 -7.66
C TYR A 409 -22.03 3.56 -8.36
N LYS A 410 -20.82 3.33 -7.86
CA LYS A 410 -19.59 3.81 -8.49
C LYS A 410 -18.56 2.69 -8.47
N ILE A 411 -17.99 2.40 -9.63
CA ILE A 411 -16.91 1.42 -9.77
C ILE A 411 -15.58 2.16 -9.62
N ALA A 412 -14.75 1.70 -8.68
CA ALA A 412 -13.38 2.18 -8.46
C ALA A 412 -12.35 1.14 -8.97
N ASP A 413 -11.08 1.54 -9.02
CA ASP A 413 -9.91 0.67 -9.28
C ASP A 413 -9.90 -0.08 -10.62
N ARG A 414 -10.55 0.46 -11.65
CA ARG A 414 -10.51 -0.12 -13.01
C ARG A 414 -9.16 0.06 -13.67
N SER A 415 -8.69 -0.97 -14.38
CA SER A 415 -7.50 -0.85 -15.20
C SER A 415 -7.75 0.03 -16.42
N TYR A 416 -6.85 0.98 -16.66
CA TYR A 416 -6.87 1.80 -17.87
C TYR A 416 -6.65 0.99 -19.15
N ALA A 417 -6.14 -0.24 -19.05
CA ALA A 417 -5.73 -1.04 -20.20
C ALA A 417 -6.87 -1.85 -20.87
N GLY A 418 -8.06 -1.90 -20.26
CA GLY A 418 -9.17 -2.78 -20.69
C GLY A 418 -10.43 -2.06 -21.16
N THR A 419 -10.40 -0.74 -21.36
CA THR A 419 -11.55 0.05 -21.80
C THR A 419 -11.32 0.64 -23.19
N ASP A 420 -12.41 0.91 -23.93
CA ASP A 420 -12.42 1.82 -25.09
C ASP A 420 -11.96 3.21 -24.66
N ASN A 421 -10.65 3.40 -24.61
CA ASN A 421 -10.02 4.66 -24.29
C ASN A 421 -8.71 4.78 -25.09
N LEU A 422 -8.19 6.01 -25.12
CA LEU A 422 -6.94 6.34 -25.79
C LEU A 422 -5.73 5.49 -25.33
N VAL A 423 -5.71 5.00 -24.09
CA VAL A 423 -4.63 4.13 -23.58
C VAL A 423 -4.68 2.74 -24.21
N GLY A 424 -5.88 2.17 -24.37
CA GLY A 424 -6.12 0.92 -25.08
C GLY A 424 -5.66 1.00 -26.54
N VAL A 425 -6.02 2.10 -27.22
CA VAL A 425 -5.56 2.40 -28.59
C VAL A 425 -4.04 2.43 -28.67
N LEU A 426 -3.39 3.22 -27.80
CA LEU A 426 -1.93 3.34 -27.79
C LEU A 426 -1.25 1.99 -27.54
N LYS A 427 -1.79 1.18 -26.62
CA LYS A 427 -1.25 -0.16 -26.35
C LYS A 427 -1.31 -1.04 -27.59
N GLN A 428 -2.47 -1.11 -28.27
CA GLN A 428 -2.62 -1.90 -29.49
C GLN A 428 -1.64 -1.44 -30.58
N ILE A 429 -1.49 -0.12 -30.76
CA ILE A 429 -0.54 0.46 -31.71
C ILE A 429 0.91 0.08 -31.37
N LEU A 430 1.30 0.16 -30.10
CA LEU A 430 2.67 -0.17 -29.66
C LEU A 430 2.98 -1.66 -29.72
N THR A 431 1.98 -2.53 -29.64
CA THR A 431 2.16 -3.99 -29.75
C THR A 431 2.12 -4.50 -31.18
N LEU A 432 1.68 -3.69 -32.15
CA LEU A 432 1.70 -4.08 -33.57
C LEU A 432 3.13 -4.31 -34.04
N GLN A 433 3.52 -5.57 -34.18
CA GLN A 433 4.76 -5.97 -34.83
C GLN A 433 4.54 -6.06 -36.34
N LYS A 434 5.61 -5.90 -37.13
CA LYS A 434 5.54 -6.04 -38.60
C LYS A 434 4.96 -7.39 -39.03
N ASP A 435 5.28 -8.45 -38.30
CA ASP A 435 4.83 -9.81 -38.59
C ASP A 435 3.38 -10.07 -38.12
N GLU A 436 2.85 -9.22 -37.24
CA GLU A 436 1.49 -9.32 -36.67
C GLU A 436 0.52 -8.27 -37.26
N PHE A 437 0.89 -7.67 -38.40
CA PHE A 437 0.09 -6.67 -39.10
C PHE A 437 -1.06 -7.33 -39.88
N THR A 438 -1.95 -8.01 -39.16
CA THR A 438 -3.15 -8.64 -39.74
C THR A 438 -4.23 -7.60 -40.02
N SER A 439 -5.06 -7.83 -41.02
CA SER A 439 -6.20 -6.95 -41.30
C SER A 439 -7.17 -6.84 -40.12
N GLU A 440 -7.35 -7.90 -39.33
CA GLU A 440 -8.18 -7.87 -38.12
C GLU A 440 -7.58 -6.99 -37.02
N ASN A 441 -6.27 -7.05 -36.78
CA ASN A 441 -5.63 -6.19 -35.77
C ASN A 441 -5.76 -4.70 -36.14
N VAL A 442 -5.65 -4.37 -37.43
CA VAL A 442 -5.85 -2.99 -37.91
C VAL A 442 -7.30 -2.57 -37.77
N LEU A 443 -8.25 -3.43 -38.15
CA LEU A 443 -9.68 -3.15 -38.01
C LEU A 443 -10.07 -2.93 -36.55
N GLN A 444 -9.52 -3.70 -35.60
CA GLN A 444 -9.76 -3.50 -34.16
C GLN A 444 -9.32 -2.10 -33.70
N ILE A 445 -8.18 -1.59 -34.17
CA ILE A 445 -7.74 -0.23 -33.84
C ILE A 445 -8.69 0.82 -34.43
N LEU A 446 -9.25 0.57 -35.63
CA LEU A 446 -10.25 1.44 -36.22
C LEU A 446 -11.60 1.39 -35.50
N GLU A 447 -11.86 0.41 -34.63
CA GLU A 447 -13.12 0.32 -33.87
C GLU A 447 -13.23 1.37 -32.75
N PHE A 448 -12.10 1.88 -32.25
CA PHE A 448 -12.07 2.90 -31.20
C PHE A 448 -12.62 4.25 -31.70
N GLU A 449 -13.44 4.90 -30.87
CA GLU A 449 -14.11 6.16 -31.23
C GLU A 449 -13.13 7.29 -31.56
N GLU A 450 -12.04 7.42 -30.79
CA GLU A 450 -11.02 8.44 -31.02
C GLU A 450 -10.32 8.28 -32.37
N VAL A 451 -10.11 7.03 -32.80
CA VAL A 451 -9.51 6.72 -34.11
C VAL A 451 -10.52 6.98 -35.22
N LYS A 452 -11.77 6.55 -35.06
CA LYS A 452 -12.85 6.84 -36.04
C LYS A 452 -12.99 8.33 -36.29
N ASN A 453 -13.06 9.11 -35.21
CA ASN A 453 -13.18 10.57 -35.28
C ASN A 453 -11.94 11.22 -35.93
N LYS A 454 -10.73 10.67 -35.70
CA LYS A 454 -9.51 11.20 -36.29
C LYS A 454 -9.41 10.96 -37.80
N PHE A 455 -9.95 9.85 -38.30
CA PHE A 455 -9.88 9.45 -39.70
C PHE A 455 -11.21 9.61 -40.45
N ASP A 456 -12.19 10.31 -39.86
CA ASP A 456 -13.53 10.54 -40.42
C ASP A 456 -14.25 9.24 -40.85
N ILE A 457 -14.04 8.16 -40.09
CA ILE A 457 -14.61 6.84 -40.39
C ILE A 457 -16.03 6.75 -39.85
N ILE A 458 -17.00 6.75 -40.77
CA ILE A 458 -18.43 6.71 -40.44
C ILE A 458 -18.94 5.25 -40.38
N ASN A 459 -18.42 4.36 -41.23
CA ASN A 459 -18.94 3.00 -41.36
C ASN A 459 -17.81 1.96 -41.46
N ILE A 460 -17.44 1.39 -40.31
CA ILE A 460 -16.41 0.37 -40.22
C ILE A 460 -16.81 -0.96 -40.86
N SER A 461 -18.11 -1.29 -40.86
CA SER A 461 -18.62 -2.52 -41.49
C SER A 461 -18.34 -2.53 -43.00
N LYS A 462 -18.48 -1.38 -43.65
CA LYS A 462 -18.14 -1.22 -45.07
C LYS A 462 -16.63 -1.34 -45.33
N ILE A 463 -15.79 -0.83 -44.41
CA ILE A 463 -14.33 -1.01 -44.49
C ILE A 463 -13.98 -2.49 -44.36
N ARG A 464 -14.54 -3.21 -43.38
CA ARG A 464 -14.31 -4.66 -43.22
C ARG A 464 -14.71 -5.45 -44.46
N GLU A 465 -15.85 -5.11 -45.09
CA GLU A 465 -16.28 -5.74 -46.35
C GLU A 465 -15.28 -5.46 -47.50
N LEU A 466 -14.79 -4.23 -47.63
CA LEU A 466 -13.80 -3.87 -48.66
C LEU A 466 -12.46 -4.55 -48.44
N VAL A 467 -11.99 -4.64 -47.18
CA VAL A 467 -10.77 -5.34 -46.79
C VAL A 467 -10.83 -6.81 -47.17
N ASP A 468 -11.97 -7.48 -46.90
CA ASP A 468 -12.17 -8.87 -47.24
C ASP A 468 -12.24 -9.09 -48.76
N LYS A 469 -12.97 -8.24 -49.49
CA LYS A 469 -13.05 -8.26 -50.96
C LYS A 469 -11.71 -8.01 -51.64
N ALA A 470 -10.89 -7.14 -51.08
CA ALA A 470 -9.53 -6.86 -51.56
C ALA A 470 -8.53 -7.95 -51.15
N ASN A 471 -8.97 -8.96 -50.37
CA ASN A 471 -8.16 -10.04 -49.83
C ASN A 471 -6.92 -9.55 -49.08
N ILE A 472 -7.05 -8.44 -48.34
CA ILE A 472 -5.99 -7.90 -47.49
C ILE A 472 -5.92 -8.77 -46.22
N ARG A 473 -4.79 -9.46 -46.03
CA ARG A 473 -4.62 -10.42 -44.92
C ARG A 473 -3.48 -10.04 -43.96
N HIS A 474 -2.29 -9.72 -44.49
CA HIS A 474 -1.09 -9.43 -43.70
C HIS A 474 -0.21 -8.37 -44.36
N GLY A 475 0.60 -7.69 -43.54
CA GLY A 475 1.70 -6.82 -43.98
C GLY A 475 1.25 -5.40 -44.32
N ILE A 476 2.09 -4.42 -43.95
CA ILE A 476 1.92 -3.01 -44.37
C ILE A 476 2.57 -2.75 -45.73
N GLU A 477 3.64 -3.48 -46.01
CA GLU A 477 4.38 -3.55 -47.28
C GLU A 477 4.44 -5.03 -47.65
N GLY A 478 4.15 -5.35 -48.90
CA GLY A 478 3.89 -6.70 -49.39
C GLY A 478 5.04 -7.69 -49.26
#